data_AF-A0A2W6PH10-F1
#
_entry.id   AF-A0A2W6PH10-F1
#
_cell.length_a   1.000
_cell.length_b   1.000
_cell.length_c   1.000
_cell.angle_alpha   90.00
_cell.angle_beta   90.00
_cell.angle_gamma   90.00
#
_symmetry.space_group_name_H-M   'P 1'
#
loop_
_entity.id
_entity.type
_entity.pdbx_description
1 polymer ?
#
loop_
_entity_poly.entity_id
_entity_poly.type
_entity_poly.pdbx_seq_one_letter_code
_entity_poly.pdbx_strand_id
1 'polypeptide(L)' 'DEIAQVMQENLARRTYTMSLMAMVFLPSTFLTGLFGVNLGGIPGGGWQFGFSIFCILLVVLIGGVALWLHRSKWL' A
#
# COMPACT_ATOMS: atom_id res chain seq x y z
N ASP A 1 -32.42 18.00 8.99
CA ASP A 1 -31.06 17.90 9.58
C ASP A 1 -30.57 16.47 9.75
N GLU A 2 -31.35 15.53 10.30
CA GLU A 2 -30.91 14.12 10.45
C GLU A 2 -30.56 13.41 9.14
N ILE A 3 -31.32 13.65 8.06
CA ILE A 3 -31.03 13.08 6.71
C ILE A 3 -29.68 13.56 6.19
N ALA A 4 -29.33 14.83 6.43
CA ALA A 4 -28.04 15.39 6.04
C ALA A 4 -26.89 14.79 6.85
N GLN A 5 -27.09 14.53 8.16
CA GLN A 5 -26.10 13.84 8.99
C GLN A 5 -25.85 12.40 8.52
N VAL A 6 -26.89 11.60 8.24
CA VAL A 6 -26.73 10.22 7.75
C VAL A 6 -26.03 10.19 6.39
N MET A 7 -26.35 11.14 5.51
CA MET A 7 -25.67 11.27 4.22
C MET A 7 -24.19 11.66 4.40
N GLN A 8 -23.86 12.55 5.34
CA GLN A 8 -22.48 12.91 5.68
C GLN A 8 -21.69 11.73 6.29
N GLU A 9 -22.28 10.91 7.16
CA GLU A 9 -21.61 9.72 7.68
C GLU A 9 -21.30 8.70 6.59
N ASN A 10 -22.22 8.49 5.65
CA ASN A 10 -22.01 7.58 4.52
C ASN A 10 -20.89 8.09 3.59
N LEU A 11 -20.82 9.40 3.36
CA LEU A 11 -19.73 10.02 2.60
C LEU A 11 -18.40 9.89 3.34
N ALA A 12 -18.37 10.18 4.64
CA ALA A 12 -17.17 10.05 5.47
C ALA A 12 -16.63 8.62 5.45
N ARG A 13 -17.50 7.62 5.64
CA ARG A 13 -17.12 6.20 5.62
C ARG A 13 -16.55 5.78 4.27
N ARG A 14 -17.17 6.20 3.16
CA ARG A 14 -16.67 5.92 1.80
C ARG A 14 -15.32 6.57 1.55
N THR A 15 -15.17 7.86 1.87
CA THR A 15 -13.89 8.57 1.75
C THR A 15 -12.79 7.89 2.57
N TYR A 16 -13.11 7.45 3.78
CA TYR A 16 -12.18 6.73 4.65
C TYR A 16 -11.65 5.44 4.00
N THR A 17 -12.54 4.64 3.39
CA THR A 17 -12.11 3.43 2.67
C THR A 17 -11.23 3.73 1.47
N MET A 18 -11.53 4.79 0.72
CA MET A 18 -10.72 5.20 -0.44
C MET A 18 -9.33 5.69 0.00
N SER A 19 -9.26 6.50 1.06
CA SER A 19 -7.99 6.97 1.63
C SER A 19 -7.14 5.83 2.19
N LEU A 20 -7.77 4.85 2.84
CA LEU A 20 -7.10 3.64 3.32
C LEU A 20 -6.48 2.87 2.16
N MET A 21 -7.22 2.66 1.07
CA MET A 21 -6.69 1.98 -0.12
C MET A 21 -5.50 2.75 -0.71
N ALA A 22 -5.60 4.08 -0.82
CA ALA A 22 -4.49 4.90 -1.30
C ALA A 22 -3.25 4.79 -0.41
N MET A 23 -3.41 4.73 0.92
CA MET A 23 -2.30 4.56 1.86
C MET A 23 -1.56 3.23 1.70
N VAL A 24 -2.27 2.17 1.26
CA VAL A 24 -1.69 0.86 0.95
C VAL A 24 -1.04 0.85 -0.44
N PHE A 25 -1.73 1.40 -1.46
CA PHE A 25 -1.28 1.32 -2.85
C PHE A 25 -0.19 2.32 -3.23
N LEU A 26 -0.13 3.49 -2.59
CA LEU A 26 0.86 4.52 -2.88
C LEU A 26 2.30 4.04 -2.64
N PRO A 27 2.67 3.47 -1.47
CA PRO A 27 4.01 2.94 -1.27
C PRO A 27 4.31 1.77 -2.19
N SER A 28 3.36 0.85 -2.41
CA SER A 28 3.58 -0.29 -3.31
C SER A 28 3.81 0.15 -4.75
N THR A 29 3.03 1.13 -5.24
CA THR A 29 3.13 1.67 -6.61
C THR A 29 4.42 2.46 -6.81
N PHE A 30 4.87 3.20 -5.80
CA PHE A 30 6.15 3.90 -5.84
C PHE A 30 7.33 2.92 -5.94
N LEU A 31 7.33 1.87 -5.12
CA LEU A 31 8.37 0.83 -5.13
C LEU A 31 8.40 0.05 -6.45
N THR A 32 7.25 -0.34 -7.01
CA THR A 32 7.19 -1.03 -8.31
C THR A 32 7.56 -0.09 -9.47
N GLY A 33 7.19 1.19 -9.42
CA GLY A 33 7.60 2.21 -10.39
C GLY A 33 9.10 2.45 -10.38
N LEU A 34 9.70 2.62 -9.20
CA LEU A 34 11.16 2.79 -9.05
C LEU A 34 11.93 1.58 -9.61
N PHE A 35 11.44 0.36 -9.37
CA PHE A 35 12.03 -0.85 -9.94
C PHE A 35 11.86 -0.95 -11.45
N GLY A 36 10.67 -0.64 -11.98
CA GLY A 36 10.40 -0.69 -13.42
C GLY A 36 11.28 0.26 -14.24
N VAL A 37 11.70 1.38 -13.65
CA VAL A 37 12.57 2.38 -14.30
C VAL A 37 14.06 2.09 -14.03
N ASN A 38 14.41 1.28 -13.03
CA ASN A 38 15.79 1.15 -12.52
C ASN A 38 16.29 -0.29 -12.31
N LEU A 39 15.83 -1.27 -13.10
CA LEU A 39 16.33 -2.65 -13.05
C LEU A 39 17.85 -2.80 -13.31
N GLY A 40 18.50 -1.79 -13.92
CA GLY A 40 19.92 -1.80 -14.24
C GLY A 40 20.86 -1.27 -13.15
N GLY A 41 20.35 -0.60 -12.12
CA GLY A 41 21.17 0.15 -11.15
C GLY A 41 21.20 -0.38 -9.71
N ILE A 42 20.36 -1.37 -9.39
CA ILE A 42 20.22 -1.85 -8.01
C ILE A 42 21.28 -2.93 -7.72
N PRO A 43 22.08 -2.84 -6.64
CA PRO A 43 23.05 -3.86 -6.27
C PRO A 43 22.32 -5.19 -6.01
N GLY A 44 22.49 -6.15 -6.90
CA GLY A 44 21.70 -7.40 -6.97
C GLY A 44 21.06 -7.68 -8.34
N GLY A 45 21.05 -6.71 -9.27
CA GLY A 45 20.49 -6.86 -10.63
C GLY A 45 21.18 -7.91 -11.53
N GLY A 46 22.40 -8.33 -11.18
CA GLY A 46 23.10 -9.43 -11.86
C GLY A 46 22.70 -10.83 -11.36
N TRP A 47 21.91 -10.94 -10.29
CA TRP A 47 21.45 -12.22 -9.77
C TRP A 47 20.05 -12.52 -10.31
N GLN A 48 19.91 -13.69 -10.95
CA GLN A 48 18.63 -14.22 -11.46
C GLN A 48 17.47 -14.20 -10.42
N PHE A 49 17.80 -14.18 -9.12
CA PHE A 49 16.84 -14.15 -8.02
C PHE A 49 16.55 -12.76 -7.43
N GLY A 50 17.23 -11.69 -7.87
CA GLY A 50 17.08 -10.34 -7.30
C GLY A 50 15.64 -9.81 -7.40
N PHE A 51 14.97 -10.07 -8.52
CA PHE A 51 13.56 -9.73 -8.72
C PHE A 51 12.63 -10.49 -7.75
N SER A 52 12.85 -11.79 -7.56
CA SER A 52 12.04 -12.62 -6.66
C SER A 52 12.19 -12.20 -5.20
N ILE A 53 13.42 -11.91 -4.76
CA ILE A 53 13.68 -11.41 -3.40
C ILE A 53 12.96 -10.08 -3.18
N PHE A 54 13.02 -9.16 -4.15
CA PHE A 54 12.33 -7.88 -4.04
C PHE A 54 10.81 -8.03 -3.97
N CYS A 55 10.21 -8.88 -4.80
CA CYS A 55 8.77 -9.19 -4.71
C CYS A 55 8.39 -9.73 -3.32
N ILE A 56 9.18 -10.65 -2.76
CA ILE A 56 8.94 -11.16 -1.40
C ILE A 56 9.06 -10.03 -0.37
N LEU A 57 10.07 -9.17 -0.48
CA LEU A 57 10.27 -8.02 0.41
C LEU A 57 9.09 -7.05 0.37
N LEU A 58 8.55 -6.79 -0.83
CA LEU A 58 7.34 -5.99 -1.01
C LEU A 58 6.11 -6.62 -0.35
N VAL A 59 5.90 -7.92 -0.53
CA VAL A 59 4.79 -8.65 0.12
C VAL A 59 4.92 -8.61 1.64
N VAL A 60 6.14 -8.77 2.16
CA VAL A 60 6.42 -8.65 3.60
C VAL A 60 6.17 -7.23 4.11
N LEU A 61 6.56 -6.20 3.35
CA LEU A 61 6.34 -4.80 3.73
C LEU A 61 4.85 -4.45 3.72
N ILE A 62 4.13 -4.81 2.65
CA ILE A 62 2.67 -4.60 2.55
C ILE A 62 1.95 -5.39 3.65
N GLY A 63 2.31 -6.66 3.86
CA GLY A 63 1.77 -7.50 4.92
C GLY A 63 2.06 -6.93 6.31
N GLY A 64 3.28 -6.44 6.54
CA GLY A 64 3.69 -5.79 7.79
C GLY A 64 2.91 -4.51 8.06
N VAL A 65 2.74 -3.65 7.05
CA VAL A 65 1.93 -2.43 7.15
C VAL A 65 0.46 -2.76 7.38
N ALA A 66 -0.09 -3.76 6.68
CA ALA A 66 -1.46 -4.22 6.87
C ALA A 66 -1.69 -4.80 8.28
N LEU A 67 -0.75 -5.61 8.78
CA LEU A 67 -0.78 -6.15 10.14
C LEU A 67 -0.63 -5.06 11.19
N TRP A 68 0.20 -4.04 10.94
CA TRP A 68 0.39 -2.91 11.84
C TRP A 68 -0.86 -2.02 11.90
N LEU A 69 -1.49 -1.73 10.76
CA LEU A 69 -2.78 -1.04 10.68
C LEU A 69 -3.88 -1.82 11.43
N HIS A 70 -3.94 -3.13 11.24
CA HIS A 70 -4.89 -4.00 11.95
C HIS A 70 -4.59 -4.04 13.46
N ARG A 71 -3.32 -4.07 13.88
CA ARG A 71 -2.92 -4.02 15.31
C ARG A 71 -3.25 -2.69 15.96
N SER A 72 -3.15 -1.58 15.23
CA SER A 72 -3.46 -0.24 15.74
C SER A 72 -4.96 0.02 15.94
N LYS A 73 -5.86 -0.94 15.63
CA LYS A 73 -7.33 -0.78 15.71
C LYS A 73 -7.89 0.36 14.86
N TRP A 74 -7.20 0.72 13.78
CA TRP A 74 -7.70 1.68 12.79
C TRP A 74 -8.58 1.02 11.70
N LEU A 75 -8.68 -0.32 11.76
CA LEU A 75 -9.64 -1.19 11.07
C LEU A 75 -10.41 -1.99 12.12
#